data_AF-A0A399X028-F1
#
_entry.id   AF-A0A399X028-F1
#
_cell.length_a   1.000
_cell.length_b   1.000
_cell.length_c   1.000
_cell.angle_alpha   90.00
_cell.angle_beta   90.00
_cell.angle_gamma   90.00
#
_symmetry.space_group_name_H-M   'P 1'
#
loop_
_entity.id
_entity.type
_entity.pdbx_description
1 polymer ?
#
loop_
_entity_poly.entity_id
_entity_poly.type
_entity_poly.pdbx_seq_one_letter_code
_entity_poly.pdbx_strand_id
1 'polypeptide(L)'
;MQHQTSFETARGISDVEVSHGHALIVVTGFNEAEESAKRLEALRVLASAGYSIDFLKLALGGFSFVVQESAALDIEKCLSEAGFDAKAIQRRSLITVRAPNIRDESGLVARIAQTVVASDASIESVGDMHSAVLLVVHSAVADRAGEALRGLIGKVDIL
;
A
#
# COMPACT_ATOMS: atom_id res chain seq x y z
N MET A 1 -31.06 -23.91 29.35
CA MET A 1 -29.77 -23.86 28.63
C MET A 1 -29.85 -22.72 27.63
N GLN A 2 -29.14 -21.62 27.89
CA GLN A 2 -29.03 -20.48 26.99
C GLN A 2 -28.20 -20.89 25.77
N HIS A 3 -28.73 -20.70 24.56
CA HIS A 3 -27.96 -20.79 23.32
C HIS A 3 -27.09 -19.52 23.22
N GLN A 4 -25.81 -19.67 23.47
CA GLN A 4 -24.80 -18.66 23.15
C GLN A 4 -24.36 -18.92 21.70
N THR A 5 -24.89 -18.15 20.75
CA THR A 5 -24.41 -18.18 19.37
C THR A 5 -23.09 -17.40 19.28
N SER A 6 -21.98 -18.11 19.29
CA SER A 6 -20.65 -17.56 19.00
C SER A 6 -20.51 -17.31 17.49
N PHE A 7 -20.93 -16.14 17.03
CA PHE A 7 -20.57 -15.61 15.70
C PHE A 7 -20.16 -14.15 15.86
N GLU A 8 -19.20 -13.88 16.75
CA GLU A 8 -18.52 -12.59 16.74
C GLU A 8 -17.34 -12.70 15.77
N THR A 9 -17.50 -12.15 14.58
CA THR A 9 -16.37 -11.81 13.72
C THR A 9 -15.40 -10.96 14.55
N ALA A 10 -14.14 -11.39 14.66
CA ALA A 10 -13.13 -10.63 15.39
C ALA A 10 -13.11 -9.18 14.87
N ARG A 11 -13.46 -8.24 15.75
CA ARG A 11 -13.56 -6.83 15.39
C ARG A 11 -12.19 -6.16 15.47
N GLY A 12 -11.95 -5.20 14.59
CA GLY A 12 -10.72 -4.42 14.55
C GLY A 12 -9.61 -5.15 13.78
N ILE A 13 -8.36 -4.92 14.20
CA ILE A 13 -7.21 -5.54 13.55
C ILE A 13 -7.13 -7.00 13.97
N SER A 14 -7.10 -7.88 12.97
CA SER A 14 -6.97 -9.33 13.11
C SER A 14 -5.56 -9.83 12.86
N ASP A 15 -4.82 -9.17 11.98
CA ASP A 15 -3.47 -9.58 11.57
C ASP A 15 -2.68 -8.39 11.00
N VAL A 16 -1.35 -8.46 11.12
CA VAL A 16 -0.40 -7.46 10.61
C VAL A 16 0.82 -8.17 10.02
N GLU A 17 0.93 -8.07 8.70
CA GLU A 17 2.05 -8.60 7.92
C GLU A 17 2.97 -7.47 7.48
N VAL A 18 4.28 -7.67 7.66
CA VAL A 18 5.32 -6.76 7.12
C VAL A 18 6.09 -7.52 6.05
N SER A 19 6.11 -6.96 4.84
CA SER A 19 6.83 -7.52 3.70
C SER A 19 7.93 -6.54 3.26
N HIS A 20 9.17 -7.01 3.21
CA HIS A 20 10.34 -6.21 2.84
C HIS A 20 10.80 -6.51 1.40
N GLY A 21 11.80 -5.76 0.92
CA GLY A 21 12.40 -5.97 -0.39
C GLY A 21 11.54 -5.42 -1.52
N HIS A 22 10.81 -4.33 -1.25
CA HIS A 22 9.98 -3.65 -2.24
C HIS A 22 10.56 -2.29 -2.62
N ALA A 23 10.13 -1.80 -3.78
CA ALA A 23 10.32 -0.43 -4.21
C ALA A 23 9.00 0.17 -4.68
N LEU A 24 8.86 1.48 -4.54
CA LEU A 24 7.75 2.24 -5.10
C LEU A 24 8.22 2.89 -6.39
N ILE A 25 7.53 2.61 -7.50
CA ILE A 25 7.71 3.32 -8.76
C ILE A 25 6.67 4.44 -8.81
N VAL A 26 7.12 5.66 -9.10
CA VAL A 26 6.26 6.83 -9.30
C VAL A 26 6.45 7.32 -10.72
N VAL A 27 5.34 7.45 -11.46
CA VAL A 27 5.29 7.99 -12.82
C VAL A 27 4.51 9.30 -12.80
N THR A 28 5.10 10.36 -13.33
CA THR A 28 4.58 11.73 -13.25
C THR A 28 4.55 12.45 -14.61
N GLY A 29 4.06 13.69 -14.61
CA GLY A 29 4.13 14.59 -15.76
C GLY A 29 2.99 14.45 -16.75
N PHE A 30 1.90 13.78 -16.40
CA PHE A 30 0.76 13.65 -17.31
C PHE A 30 -0.08 14.92 -17.29
N ASN A 31 -0.48 15.39 -18.47
CA ASN A 31 -1.51 16.42 -18.58
C ASN A 31 -2.90 15.78 -18.43
N GLU A 32 -3.88 16.57 -18.01
CA GLU A 32 -5.24 16.08 -17.74
C GLU A 32 -5.94 15.56 -19.01
N ALA A 33 -5.69 16.19 -20.17
CA ALA A 33 -6.32 15.85 -21.43
C ALA A 33 -5.92 14.46 -21.98
N GLU A 34 -4.69 14.03 -21.71
CA GLU A 34 -4.11 12.79 -22.24
C GLU A 34 -3.87 11.74 -21.15
N GLU A 35 -4.23 12.04 -19.90
CA GLU A 35 -3.87 11.26 -18.72
C GLU A 35 -4.23 9.76 -18.85
N SER A 36 -5.45 9.48 -19.31
CA SER A 36 -5.94 8.10 -19.48
C SER A 36 -5.17 7.36 -20.59
N ALA A 37 -4.87 8.03 -21.69
CA ALA A 37 -4.12 7.44 -22.79
C ALA A 37 -2.66 7.16 -22.40
N LYS A 38 -2.02 8.13 -21.71
CA LYS A 38 -0.64 8.01 -21.23
C LYS A 38 -0.47 6.93 -20.17
N ARG A 39 -1.43 6.80 -19.24
CA ARG A 39 -1.45 5.68 -18.28
C ARG A 39 -1.50 4.34 -18.99
N LEU A 40 -2.40 4.18 -19.96
CA LEU A 40 -2.53 2.94 -20.70
C LEU A 40 -1.27 2.61 -21.52
N GLU A 41 -0.65 3.62 -22.13
CA GLU A 41 0.63 3.48 -22.85
C GLU A 41 1.74 2.97 -21.91
N ALA A 42 1.92 3.61 -20.75
CA ALA A 42 2.92 3.20 -19.76
C ALA A 42 2.67 1.77 -19.23
N LEU A 43 1.43 1.43 -18.90
CA LEU A 43 1.08 0.08 -18.43
C LEU A 43 1.30 -0.98 -19.53
N ARG A 44 1.09 -0.64 -20.81
CA ARG A 44 1.42 -1.53 -21.93
C ARG A 44 2.91 -1.76 -22.09
N VAL A 45 3.74 -0.73 -21.86
CA VAL A 45 5.21 -0.88 -21.85
C VAL A 45 5.63 -1.89 -20.78
N LEU A 46 5.13 -1.72 -19.55
CA LEU A 46 5.42 -2.63 -18.43
C LEU A 46 4.96 -4.06 -18.73
N ALA A 47 3.74 -4.23 -19.23
CA ALA A 47 3.19 -5.53 -19.58
C ALA A 47 4.00 -6.21 -20.71
N SER A 48 4.43 -5.46 -21.71
CA SER A 48 5.22 -5.97 -22.84
C SER A 48 6.62 -6.42 -22.39
N ALA A 49 7.18 -5.76 -21.38
CA ALA A 49 8.44 -6.15 -20.74
C ALA A 49 8.29 -7.32 -19.73
N GLY A 50 7.06 -7.77 -19.45
CA GLY A 50 6.78 -8.88 -18.56
C GLY A 50 6.89 -8.54 -17.07
N TYR A 51 6.84 -7.26 -16.70
CA TYR A 51 6.89 -6.86 -15.30
C TYR A 51 5.54 -7.05 -14.61
N SER A 52 5.57 -7.73 -13.46
CA SER A 52 4.44 -7.75 -12.53
C SER A 52 4.48 -6.52 -11.64
N ILE A 53 3.32 -5.93 -11.41
CA ILE A 53 3.15 -4.77 -10.53
C ILE A 53 2.09 -5.06 -9.48
N ASP A 54 2.28 -4.53 -8.29
CA ASP A 54 1.31 -4.57 -7.19
C ASP A 54 0.92 -3.14 -6.80
N PHE A 55 -0.19 -2.98 -6.08
CA PHE A 55 -0.58 -1.68 -5.49
C PHE A 55 -0.62 -0.49 -6.46
N LEU A 56 -1.17 -0.70 -7.66
CA LEU A 56 -1.38 0.37 -8.62
C LEU A 56 -2.32 1.44 -8.05
N LYS A 57 -1.80 2.65 -7.87
CA LYS A 57 -2.54 3.83 -7.45
C LYS A 57 -2.53 4.87 -8.56
N LEU A 58 -3.72 5.25 -9.01
CA LEU A 58 -3.87 6.34 -9.96
C LEU A 58 -3.97 7.66 -9.20
N ALA A 59 -3.21 8.67 -9.64
CA ALA A 59 -3.21 10.00 -9.05
C ALA A 59 -3.22 11.05 -10.15
N LEU A 60 -3.73 12.25 -9.88
CA LEU A 60 -3.71 13.34 -10.85
C LEU A 60 -2.27 13.59 -11.33
N GLY A 61 -2.08 13.59 -12.65
CA GLY A 61 -0.79 13.81 -13.29
C GLY A 61 0.12 12.58 -13.34
N GLY A 62 -0.39 11.39 -13.00
CA GLY A 62 0.44 10.19 -13.01
C GLY A 62 -0.19 8.93 -12.41
N PHE A 63 0.69 8.07 -11.90
CA PHE A 63 0.34 6.88 -11.12
C PHE A 63 1.57 6.35 -10.38
N SER A 64 1.35 5.50 -9.39
CA SER A 64 2.42 4.77 -8.70
C SER A 64 2.05 3.32 -8.51
N PHE A 65 3.05 2.47 -8.32
CA PHE A 65 2.87 1.04 -8.10
C PHE A 65 4.10 0.47 -7.37
N VAL A 66 3.93 -0.70 -6.77
CA VAL A 66 4.95 -1.39 -6.00
C VAL A 66 5.48 -2.58 -6.81
N VAL A 67 6.77 -2.81 -6.67
CA VAL A 67 7.49 -3.93 -7.29
C VAL A 67 8.52 -4.51 -6.33
N GLN A 68 9.02 -5.70 -6.64
CA GLN A 68 10.22 -6.22 -5.99
C GLN A 68 11.40 -5.27 -6.22
N GLU A 69 12.15 -4.97 -5.17
CA GLU A 69 13.25 -4.00 -5.20
C GLU A 69 14.33 -4.37 -6.23
N SER A 70 14.53 -5.67 -6.46
CA SER A 70 15.46 -6.21 -7.46
C SER A 70 15.11 -5.82 -8.90
N ALA A 71 13.84 -5.51 -9.21
CA ALA A 71 13.40 -5.11 -10.55
C ALA A 71 13.28 -3.57 -10.70
N ALA A 72 13.44 -2.81 -9.62
CA ALA A 72 13.02 -1.41 -9.57
C ALA A 72 13.78 -0.51 -10.56
N LEU A 73 15.11 -0.65 -10.62
CA LEU A 73 15.94 0.17 -11.51
C LEU A 73 15.75 -0.21 -12.99
N ASP A 74 15.53 -1.49 -13.28
CA ASP A 74 15.27 -1.96 -14.64
C ASP A 74 13.91 -1.44 -15.15
N ILE A 75 12.91 -1.38 -14.26
CA ILE A 75 11.59 -0.80 -14.56
C ILE A 75 11.67 0.71 -14.76
N GLU A 76 12.37 1.44 -13.89
CA GLU A 76 12.60 2.87 -14.05
C GLU A 76 13.22 3.15 -15.41
N LYS A 77 14.31 2.45 -15.74
CA LYS A 77 14.99 2.57 -17.04
C LYS A 77 14.05 2.26 -18.21
N CYS A 78 13.28 1.17 -18.13
CA CYS A 78 12.33 0.77 -19.17
C CYS A 78 11.29 1.86 -19.45
N LEU A 79 10.74 2.47 -18.40
CA LEU A 79 9.78 3.57 -18.53
C LEU A 79 10.43 4.85 -19.06
N SER A 80 11.64 5.19 -18.58
CA SER A 80 12.38 6.36 -19.05
C SER A 80 12.77 6.25 -20.53
N GLU A 81 13.20 5.08 -20.99
CA GLU A 81 13.51 4.82 -22.41
C GLU A 81 12.26 4.90 -23.29
N ALA A 82 11.08 4.62 -22.74
CA ALA A 82 9.80 4.82 -23.40
C ALA A 82 9.25 6.26 -23.31
N GLY A 83 10.03 7.19 -22.73
CA GLY A 83 9.68 8.61 -22.66
C GLY A 83 8.79 9.01 -21.48
N PHE A 84 8.68 8.17 -20.45
CA PHE A 84 7.96 8.49 -19.21
C PHE A 84 8.91 9.05 -18.14
N ASP A 85 8.44 10.05 -17.41
CA ASP A 85 9.10 10.52 -16.18
C ASP A 85 8.77 9.54 -15.05
N ALA A 86 9.69 8.62 -14.79
CA ALA A 86 9.54 7.56 -13.80
C ALA A 86 10.71 7.59 -12.81
N LYS A 87 10.43 7.28 -11.55
CA LYS A 87 11.43 7.20 -10.49
C LYS A 87 11.21 5.98 -9.62
N ALA A 88 12.27 5.19 -9.41
CA ALA A 88 12.27 4.15 -8.40
C ALA A 88 12.66 4.71 -7.04
N ILE A 89 11.85 4.38 -6.04
CA ILE A 89 12.08 4.69 -4.63
C ILE A 89 12.32 3.37 -3.91
N GLN A 90 13.61 3.06 -3.70
CA GLN A 90 14.09 1.83 -3.08
C GLN A 90 13.88 1.80 -1.57
N ARG A 91 14.16 0.65 -0.94
CA ARG A 91 14.07 0.42 0.51
C ARG A 91 12.67 0.71 1.04
N ARG A 92 11.67 0.10 0.39
CA ARG A 92 10.28 0.15 0.83
C ARG A 92 9.83 -1.20 1.36
N SER A 93 8.91 -1.11 2.31
CA SER A 93 8.22 -2.25 2.88
C SER A 93 6.72 -2.01 2.80
N LEU A 94 5.99 -3.09 2.61
CA LEU A 94 4.54 -3.12 2.69
C LEU A 94 4.12 -3.55 4.08
N ILE A 95 3.19 -2.82 4.68
CA ILE A 95 2.48 -3.28 5.87
C ILE A 95 1.04 -3.57 5.45
N THR A 96 0.63 -4.82 5.59
CA THR A 96 -0.76 -5.26 5.36
C THR A 96 -1.44 -5.44 6.71
N VAL A 97 -2.47 -4.65 6.96
CA VAL A 97 -3.28 -4.70 8.17
C VAL A 97 -4.63 -5.32 7.82
N ARG A 98 -4.89 -6.54 8.28
CA ARG A 98 -6.17 -7.23 8.03
C ARG A 98 -7.19 -6.84 9.09
N ALA A 99 -8.31 -6.29 8.67
CA ALA A 99 -9.42 -5.90 9.52
C ALA A 99 -10.74 -6.23 8.81
N PRO A 100 -11.39 -7.37 9.15
CA PRO A 100 -12.60 -7.85 8.46
C PRO A 100 -13.76 -6.87 8.45
N ASN A 101 -13.86 -6.02 9.48
CA ASN A 101 -14.91 -5.03 9.67
C ASN A 101 -14.45 -3.58 9.42
N ILE A 102 -13.38 -3.38 8.64
CA ILE A 102 -12.77 -2.04 8.45
C ILE A 102 -13.72 -0.97 7.88
N ARG A 103 -14.77 -1.40 7.17
CA ARG A 103 -15.79 -0.51 6.60
C ARG A 103 -16.87 -0.12 7.58
N ASP A 104 -17.10 -0.96 8.58
CA ASP A 104 -18.12 -0.75 9.61
C ASP A 104 -17.53 0.01 10.81
N GLU A 105 -16.22 -0.08 11.01
CA GLU A 105 -15.49 0.61 12.08
C GLU A 105 -14.98 1.97 11.61
N SER A 106 -15.83 2.98 11.79
CA SER A 106 -15.49 4.37 11.47
C SER A 106 -14.21 4.80 12.20
N GLY A 107 -13.25 5.34 11.44
CA GLY A 107 -11.97 5.80 11.98
C GLY A 107 -10.88 4.74 12.15
N LEU A 108 -11.15 3.44 11.88
CA LEU A 108 -10.12 2.40 12.01
C LEU A 108 -8.92 2.64 11.09
N VAL A 109 -9.15 3.05 9.83
CA VAL A 109 -8.08 3.41 8.89
C VAL A 109 -7.25 4.58 9.42
N ALA A 110 -7.90 5.59 9.99
CA ALA A 110 -7.21 6.75 10.57
C ALA A 110 -6.36 6.33 11.78
N ARG A 111 -6.87 5.45 12.63
CA ARG A 111 -6.12 4.90 13.78
C ARG A 111 -4.90 4.12 13.32
N ILE A 112 -5.05 3.25 12.32
CA ILE A 112 -3.94 2.51 11.70
C ILE A 112 -2.86 3.48 11.20
N ALA A 113 -3.25 4.49 10.42
CA ALA A 113 -2.32 5.49 9.91
C ALA A 113 -1.63 6.27 11.04
N GLN A 114 -2.37 6.69 12.06
CA GLN A 114 -1.81 7.38 13.23
C GLN A 114 -0.79 6.53 13.98
N THR A 115 -1.06 5.24 14.18
CA THR A 115 -0.13 4.30 14.85
C THR A 115 1.17 4.14 14.07
N VAL A 116 1.09 4.08 12.74
CA VAL A 116 2.27 4.01 11.88
C VAL A 116 3.07 5.32 11.95
N VAL A 117 2.41 6.47 11.86
CA VAL A 117 3.07 7.78 11.98
C VAL A 117 3.72 7.97 13.36
N ALA A 118 3.05 7.55 14.43
CA ALA A 118 3.60 7.59 15.79
C ALA A 118 4.83 6.68 15.99
N SER A 119 5.08 5.77 15.05
CA SER A 119 6.29 4.92 15.01
C SER A 119 7.44 5.55 14.22
N ASP A 120 7.40 6.87 14.02
CA ASP A 120 8.32 7.66 13.19
C ASP A 120 8.32 7.28 11.70
N ALA A 121 7.28 6.60 11.23
CA ALA A 121 7.16 6.24 9.82
C ALA A 121 6.42 7.31 9.00
N SER A 122 7.00 7.69 7.87
CA SER A 122 6.27 8.39 6.82
C SER A 122 5.53 7.35 5.96
N ILE A 123 4.24 7.60 5.73
CA ILE A 123 3.39 6.77 4.87
C ILE A 123 3.43 7.37 3.47
N GLU A 124 3.99 6.64 2.51
CA GLU A 124 4.13 7.12 1.14
C GLU A 124 2.93 6.78 0.27
N SER A 125 2.28 5.67 0.58
CA SER A 125 1.03 5.29 -0.06
C SER A 125 0.15 4.52 0.90
N VAL A 126 -1.15 4.72 0.75
CA VAL A 126 -2.21 3.98 1.41
C VAL A 126 -3.10 3.41 0.31
N GLY A 127 -3.42 2.14 0.41
CA GLY A 127 -4.47 1.47 -0.36
C GLY A 127 -5.40 0.70 0.57
N ASP A 128 -6.68 0.63 0.23
CA ASP A 128 -7.65 -0.19 0.93
C ASP A 128 -8.11 -1.36 0.05
N MET A 129 -8.39 -2.48 0.71
CA MET A 129 -9.07 -3.64 0.16
C MET A 129 -10.38 -3.84 0.91
N HIS A 130 -11.15 -4.86 0.52
CA HIS A 130 -12.40 -5.18 1.20
C HIS A 130 -12.23 -5.38 2.73
N SER A 131 -11.14 -6.01 3.16
CA SER A 131 -10.90 -6.41 4.55
C SER A 131 -9.47 -6.10 5.03
N ALA A 132 -8.77 -5.17 4.36
CA ALA A 132 -7.40 -4.84 4.72
C ALA A 132 -7.04 -3.40 4.31
N VAL A 133 -6.07 -2.83 5.00
CA VAL A 133 -5.35 -1.62 4.58
C VAL A 133 -3.91 -1.97 4.32
N LEU A 134 -3.35 -1.34 3.30
CA LEU A 134 -1.98 -1.49 2.90
C LEU A 134 -1.27 -0.15 2.96
N LEU A 135 -0.07 -0.19 3.50
CA LEU A 135 0.76 0.98 3.73
C LEU A 135 2.12 0.73 3.11
N VAL A 136 2.61 1.69 2.33
CA VAL A 136 3.99 1.72 1.85
C VAL A 136 4.79 2.63 2.76
N VAL A 137 5.84 2.10 3.38
CA VAL A 137 6.71 2.83 4.31
C VAL A 137 8.19 2.56 4.01
N HIS A 138 9.07 3.40 4.53
CA HIS A 138 10.50 3.17 4.48
C HIS A 138 10.88 1.92 5.29
N SER A 139 11.69 1.01 4.72
CA SER A 139 12.00 -0.29 5.35
C SER A 139 12.65 -0.17 6.74
N ALA A 140 13.43 0.89 6.97
CA ALA A 140 14.13 1.12 8.25
C ALA A 140 13.20 1.26 9.49
N VAL A 141 11.91 1.56 9.28
CA VAL A 141 10.92 1.74 10.36
C VAL A 141 9.75 0.76 10.28
N ALA A 142 9.74 -0.09 9.24
CA ALA A 142 8.60 -0.96 8.93
C ALA A 142 8.30 -1.95 10.07
N ASP A 143 9.31 -2.60 10.63
CA ASP A 143 9.12 -3.58 11.72
C ASP A 143 8.57 -2.92 12.98
N ARG A 144 9.07 -1.73 13.32
CA ARG A 144 8.60 -0.96 14.47
C ARG A 144 7.14 -0.57 14.32
N ALA A 145 6.76 -0.07 13.15
CA ALA A 145 5.38 0.25 12.83
C ALA A 145 4.48 -1.01 12.84
N GLY A 146 5.00 -2.13 12.31
CA GLY A 146 4.33 -3.43 12.36
C GLY A 146 4.07 -3.91 13.79
N GLU A 147 5.07 -3.85 14.67
CA GLU A 147 4.93 -4.18 16.09
C GLU A 147 3.93 -3.27 16.81
N ALA A 148 3.96 -1.96 16.54
CA ALA A 148 2.99 -1.02 17.11
C ALA A 148 1.55 -1.38 16.71
N LEU A 149 1.33 -1.76 15.45
CA LEU A 149 0.04 -2.22 14.95
C LEU A 149 -0.37 -3.59 15.52
N ARG A 150 0.57 -4.53 15.69
CA ARG A 150 0.30 -5.81 16.36
C ARG A 150 -0.18 -5.61 17.79
N GLY A 151 0.34 -4.61 18.48
CA GLY A 151 -0.13 -4.20 19.81
C GLY A 151 -1.60 -3.74 19.87
N LEU A 152 -2.24 -3.50 18.72
CA LEU A 152 -3.65 -3.14 18.60
C LEU A 152 -4.57 -4.31 18.19
N ILE A 153 -4.02 -5.49 17.92
CA ILE A 153 -4.82 -6.68 17.57
C ILE A 153 -5.81 -6.98 18.71
N GLY A 154 -7.07 -7.18 18.36
CA GLY A 154 -8.16 -7.45 19.31
C GLY A 154 -8.56 -6.26 20.19
N LYS A 155 -7.96 -5.07 20.02
CA LYS A 155 -8.36 -3.86 20.75
C LYS A 155 -9.33 -3.04 19.92
N VAL A 156 -10.60 -3.06 20.30
CA VAL A 156 -11.65 -2.23 19.70
C VAL A 156 -12.10 -1.25 20.75
N ASP A 157 -11.39 -0.13 20.87
CA ASP A 157 -11.92 0.99 21.63
C ASP A 157 -13.03 1.63 20.79
N ILE A 158 -14.25 1.55 21.31
CA ILE A 158 -15.43 2.26 20.81
C ILE A 158 -15.14 3.75 21.07
N LEU A 159 -14.97 4.52 20.00
CA LEU A 159 -15.03 5.99 20.07
C LEU A 159 -16.48 6.44 20.34
#